data_AF-A0ABD2WPB0-F1
#
_entry.id   AF-A0ABD2WPB0-F1
#
_cell.length_a   1.000
_cell.length_b   1.000
_cell.length_c   1.000
_cell.angle_alpha   90.00
_cell.angle_beta   90.00
_cell.angle_gamma   90.00
#
_symmetry.space_group_name_H-M   'P 1'
#
loop_
_entity.id
_entity.type
_entity.pdbx_description
1 polymer ?
#
loop_
_entity_poly.entity_id
_entity_poly.type
_entity_poly.pdbx_seq_one_letter_code
_entity_poly.pdbx_strand_id
1 'polypeptide(L)'
;MQATGSAWERLHVATTSSHDIREADKLIKKKLCCYFIVAVGVMTACGGFLANHVVQKFHTNNARAAELRARQNNAKYANRSVQNDFVHNLDAMSGNIEYRDAPGPLDLWEQGIDRTGYIFSDLEVFKLRVNETVDRMTASICGYPEKDRLVVISASGHGRDIAINIAKAMNQLHKKGSWRPKRSWVFCLFYGSKDRCAEAFREDSQHKIVGYVAIHGDMHGTRSAGVLRDQIHVLGSGVQQSTVVDAVNETEAFYVGTYGPEVRADIVTDSLPRLPIGIPHVLLKHSRGTSAKSTDDMLRDQKILTRIVALAMWSLSESLFFRWDPRTFNDTMHQALEIVPKEARREKDALKNTITKLTDSVIDFNYHLDKQVDKLNDFEVRQYNDKLLDFERAMFCSDQFSRSQTDIARFKNFSSQSIDQVKSTLKDIRNCFVLANRIIRDKDLCNILS
;
A
#
# COMPACT_ATOMS: atom_id res chain seq x y z
N MET A 1 -2.78 51.73 -83.72
CA MET A 1 -2.88 53.08 -83.13
C MET A 1 -4.35 53.39 -82.93
N GLN A 2 -4.66 54.13 -81.85
CA GLN A 2 -5.98 54.51 -81.29
C GLN A 2 -7.09 54.67 -82.36
N ALA A 3 -8.36 54.33 -82.13
CA ALA A 3 -9.20 54.78 -81.02
C ALA A 3 -10.57 54.04 -81.03
N THR A 4 -11.14 53.89 -79.83
CA THR A 4 -12.57 53.93 -79.43
C THR A 4 -13.60 52.97 -80.05
N GLY A 5 -14.41 52.34 -79.17
CA GLY A 5 -15.81 52.03 -79.48
C GLY A 5 -16.36 50.70 -78.93
N SER A 6 -16.98 50.76 -77.75
CA SER A 6 -17.83 49.74 -77.12
C SER A 6 -19.03 49.35 -78.00
N ALA A 7 -19.33 48.04 -78.13
CA ALA A 7 -20.37 47.30 -77.41
C ALA A 7 -21.82 47.58 -77.88
N TRP A 8 -22.59 46.48 -77.97
CA TRP A 8 -24.03 46.39 -78.30
C TRP A 8 -24.30 46.60 -79.81
N GLU A 9 -24.94 45.70 -80.55
CA GLU A 9 -26.25 45.13 -80.26
C GLU A 9 -26.63 44.02 -81.28
N ARG A 10 -27.61 43.21 -80.88
CA ARG A 10 -28.39 42.18 -81.62
C ARG A 10 -27.88 40.74 -81.53
N LEU A 11 -28.72 39.72 -81.36
CA LEU A 11 -30.05 39.54 -80.75
C LEU A 11 -30.29 38.03 -80.93
N HIS A 12 -30.71 37.28 -79.91
CA HIS A 12 -31.80 36.32 -80.10
C HIS A 12 -32.43 35.93 -78.76
N VAL A 13 -33.69 36.33 -78.67
CA VAL A 13 -34.66 36.02 -77.63
C VAL A 13 -35.09 34.56 -77.79
N ALA A 14 -35.04 33.80 -76.70
CA ALA A 14 -35.90 32.64 -76.50
C ALA A 14 -36.63 32.84 -75.16
N THR A 15 -37.93 33.02 -75.27
CA THR A 15 -38.91 33.22 -74.22
C THR A 15 -39.05 31.97 -73.35
N THR A 16 -38.69 32.05 -72.07
CA THR A 16 -39.21 31.16 -71.02
C THR A 16 -40.35 31.86 -70.28
N SER A 17 -41.46 31.15 -70.10
CA SER A 17 -42.71 31.68 -69.57
C SER A 17 -42.58 32.06 -68.09
N SER A 18 -43.25 33.14 -67.66
CA SER A 18 -43.29 33.57 -66.26
C SER A 18 -44.01 32.58 -65.32
N HIS A 19 -44.67 31.56 -65.88
CA HIS A 19 -45.34 30.50 -65.13
C HIS A 19 -44.33 29.45 -64.61
N ASP A 20 -43.33 29.08 -65.42
CA ASP A 20 -42.29 28.11 -65.05
C ASP A 20 -41.40 28.60 -63.90
N ILE A 21 -41.13 29.90 -63.85
CA ILE A 21 -40.33 30.54 -62.78
C ILE A 21 -41.11 30.54 -61.45
N ARG A 22 -42.44 30.72 -61.49
CA ARG A 22 -43.31 30.72 -60.29
C ARG A 22 -43.50 29.32 -59.71
N GLU A 23 -43.54 28.28 -60.55
CA GLU A 23 -43.60 26.90 -60.09
C GLU A 23 -42.25 26.42 -59.53
N ALA A 24 -41.14 26.81 -60.16
CA ALA A 24 -39.80 26.53 -59.64
C ALA A 24 -39.56 27.17 -58.26
N ASP A 25 -39.96 28.44 -58.06
CA ASP A 25 -39.80 29.13 -56.76
C ASP A 25 -40.67 28.50 -55.65
N LYS A 26 -41.89 28.06 -55.97
CA LYS A 26 -42.75 27.31 -55.03
C LYS A 26 -42.14 25.96 -54.64
N LEU A 27 -41.56 25.24 -55.61
CA LEU A 27 -40.91 23.96 -55.37
C LEU A 27 -39.65 24.12 -54.49
N ILE A 28 -38.86 25.15 -54.74
CA ILE A 28 -37.66 25.48 -53.95
C ILE A 28 -38.04 25.85 -52.51
N LYS A 29 -39.03 26.74 -52.32
CA LYS A 29 -39.50 27.13 -50.97
C LYS A 29 -40.07 25.94 -50.19
N LYS A 30 -40.81 25.04 -50.84
CA LYS A 30 -41.35 23.83 -50.20
C LYS A 30 -40.22 22.88 -49.77
N LYS A 31 -39.21 22.67 -50.62
CA LYS A 31 -38.03 21.86 -50.29
C LYS A 31 -37.21 22.49 -49.15
N LEU A 32 -37.00 23.80 -49.18
CA LEU A 32 -36.27 24.52 -48.14
C LEU A 32 -36.96 24.42 -46.77
N CYS A 33 -38.29 24.53 -46.75
CA CYS A 33 -39.10 24.37 -45.54
C CYS A 33 -38.99 22.95 -44.97
N CYS A 34 -39.06 21.92 -45.83
CA CYS A 34 -38.85 20.53 -45.42
C CYS A 34 -37.44 20.31 -44.84
N TYR A 35 -36.39 20.84 -45.48
CA TYR A 35 -35.02 20.73 -44.95
C TYR A 35 -34.84 21.45 -43.62
N PHE A 36 -35.47 22.61 -43.44
CA PHE A 36 -35.39 23.35 -42.18
C PHE A 36 -36.08 22.59 -41.03
N ILE A 37 -37.27 22.04 -41.26
CA ILE A 37 -37.99 21.24 -40.25
C ILE A 37 -37.20 19.99 -39.89
N VAL A 38 -36.64 19.30 -40.88
CA VAL A 38 -35.79 18.12 -40.65
C VAL A 38 -34.53 18.49 -39.87
N ALA A 39 -33.86 19.60 -40.21
CA ALA A 39 -32.66 20.06 -39.50
C ALA A 39 -32.96 20.43 -38.04
N VAL A 40 -34.05 21.14 -37.77
CA VAL A 40 -34.48 21.46 -36.40
C VAL A 40 -34.85 20.19 -35.63
N GLY A 41 -35.55 19.24 -36.25
CA GLY A 41 -35.88 17.95 -35.67
C GLY A 41 -34.65 17.10 -35.31
N VAL A 42 -33.65 17.05 -36.20
CA VAL A 42 -32.39 16.36 -35.94
C VAL A 42 -31.60 17.05 -34.81
N MET A 43 -31.51 18.38 -34.82
CA MET A 43 -30.81 19.15 -33.78
C MET A 43 -31.44 18.95 -32.39
N THR A 44 -32.78 18.94 -32.31
CA THR A 44 -33.51 18.68 -31.06
C THR A 44 -33.40 17.24 -30.60
N ALA A 45 -33.42 16.27 -31.51
CA ALA A 45 -33.18 14.86 -31.18
C ALA A 45 -31.75 14.61 -30.68
N CYS A 46 -30.74 15.19 -31.34
CA CYS A 46 -29.35 15.11 -30.90
C CYS A 46 -29.13 15.82 -29.56
N GLY A 47 -29.71 17.01 -29.36
CA GLY A 47 -29.66 17.74 -28.10
C GLY A 47 -30.31 16.97 -26.94
N GLY A 48 -31.48 16.37 -27.18
CA GLY A 48 -32.19 15.54 -26.21
C GLY A 48 -31.42 14.26 -25.86
N PHE A 49 -30.83 13.59 -26.85
CA PHE A 49 -30.00 12.39 -26.62
C PHE A 49 -28.75 12.69 -25.79
N LEU A 50 -28.04 13.78 -26.10
CA LEU A 50 -26.85 14.19 -25.36
C LEU A 50 -27.19 14.63 -23.93
N ALA A 51 -28.26 15.42 -23.74
CA ALA A 51 -28.71 15.83 -22.41
C ALA A 51 -29.13 14.62 -21.56
N ASN A 52 -29.89 13.69 -22.13
CA ASN A 52 -30.34 12.49 -21.41
C ASN A 52 -29.17 11.57 -21.04
N HIS A 53 -28.17 11.44 -21.91
CA HIS A 53 -26.94 10.68 -21.61
C HIS A 53 -26.11 11.34 -20.49
N VAL A 54 -26.00 12.67 -20.48
CA VAL A 54 -25.30 13.40 -19.41
C VAL A 54 -26.03 13.28 -18.07
N VAL A 55 -27.36 13.42 -18.09
CA VAL A 55 -28.22 13.29 -16.90
C VAL A 55 -28.20 11.86 -16.36
N GLN A 56 -28.30 10.84 -17.22
CA GLN A 56 -28.15 9.44 -16.80
C GLN A 56 -26.77 9.19 -16.18
N LYS A 57 -25.69 9.64 -16.82
CA LYS A 57 -24.32 9.50 -16.31
C LYS A 57 -24.17 10.17 -14.94
N PHE A 58 -24.74 11.36 -14.77
CA PHE A 58 -24.77 12.11 -13.51
C PHE A 58 -25.53 11.37 -12.41
N HIS A 59 -26.73 10.83 -12.71
CA HIS A 59 -27.51 10.04 -11.74
C HIS A 59 -26.81 8.73 -11.35
N THR A 60 -26.23 7.99 -12.31
CA THR A 60 -25.45 6.78 -11.98
C THR A 60 -24.21 7.09 -11.15
N ASN A 61 -23.51 8.20 -11.43
CA ASN A 61 -22.34 8.58 -10.66
C ASN A 61 -22.71 9.03 -9.23
N ASN A 62 -23.81 9.76 -9.07
CA ASN A 62 -24.30 10.18 -7.76
C ASN A 62 -24.86 9.02 -6.94
N ALA A 63 -25.56 8.07 -7.57
CA ALA A 63 -26.01 6.85 -6.91
C ALA A 63 -24.81 5.99 -6.46
N ARG A 64 -23.77 5.85 -7.30
CA ARG A 64 -22.50 5.19 -6.91
C ARG A 64 -21.77 5.94 -5.81
N ALA A 65 -21.74 7.27 -5.83
CA ALA A 65 -21.12 8.09 -4.79
C ALA A 65 -21.87 7.98 -3.45
N ALA A 66 -23.21 7.92 -3.48
CA ALA A 66 -24.02 7.68 -2.29
C ALA A 66 -23.81 6.25 -1.73
N GLU A 67 -23.70 5.25 -2.61
CA GLU A 67 -23.35 3.88 -2.25
C GLU A 67 -21.94 3.80 -1.64
N LEU A 68 -20.97 4.54 -2.19
CA LEU A 68 -19.61 4.66 -1.65
C LEU A 68 -19.56 5.32 -0.27
N ARG A 69 -20.36 6.37 -0.04
CA ARG A 69 -20.51 7.00 1.29
C ARG A 69 -21.13 6.06 2.30
N ALA A 70 -22.15 5.29 1.88
CA ALA A 70 -22.73 4.24 2.70
C ALA A 70 -21.69 3.13 2.99
N ARG A 71 -20.87 2.76 2.00
CA ARG A 71 -19.76 1.79 2.16
C ARG A 71 -18.63 2.32 3.02
N GLN A 72 -18.28 3.61 3.03
CA GLN A 72 -17.22 4.15 3.88
C GLN A 72 -17.64 4.21 5.36
N ASN A 73 -18.87 4.70 5.63
CA ASN A 73 -19.41 4.72 6.98
C ASN A 73 -19.67 3.28 7.47
N ASN A 74 -20.26 2.42 6.64
CA ASN A 74 -20.45 1.02 7.00
C ASN A 74 -19.11 0.27 7.06
N ALA A 75 -18.11 0.52 6.23
CA ALA A 75 -16.80 -0.14 6.31
C ALA A 75 -16.03 0.30 7.56
N LYS A 76 -16.11 1.56 8.00
CA LYS A 76 -15.45 1.99 9.23
C LYS A 76 -16.01 1.27 10.48
N TYR A 77 -17.33 1.06 10.55
CA TYR A 77 -17.99 0.37 11.67
C TYR A 77 -18.05 -1.16 11.51
N ALA A 78 -18.33 -1.67 10.30
CA ALA A 78 -18.33 -3.09 9.97
C ALA A 78 -16.92 -3.68 9.97
N ASN A 79 -15.91 -2.98 9.46
CA ASN A 79 -14.52 -3.45 9.60
C ASN A 79 -14.12 -3.47 11.06
N ARG A 80 -14.61 -2.56 11.91
CA ARG A 80 -14.27 -2.60 13.34
C ARG A 80 -14.95 -3.77 14.07
N SER A 81 -16.21 -4.09 13.75
CA SER A 81 -16.86 -5.28 14.31
C SER A 81 -16.17 -6.57 13.84
N VAL A 82 -15.84 -6.68 12.55
CA VAL A 82 -15.15 -7.86 12.00
C VAL A 82 -13.71 -7.93 12.51
N GLN A 83 -13.01 -6.81 12.66
CA GLN A 83 -11.69 -6.73 13.27
C GLN A 83 -11.75 -7.17 14.74
N ASN A 84 -12.77 -6.77 15.50
CA ASN A 84 -12.96 -7.24 16.86
C ASN A 84 -13.20 -8.76 16.91
N ASP A 85 -14.03 -9.29 16.01
CA ASP A 85 -14.22 -10.75 15.88
C ASP A 85 -12.92 -11.47 15.51
N PHE A 86 -12.12 -10.88 14.61
CA PHE A 86 -10.83 -11.40 14.20
C PHE A 86 -9.88 -11.50 15.39
N VAL A 87 -9.75 -10.39 16.12
CA VAL A 87 -8.92 -10.26 17.31
C VAL A 87 -9.39 -11.17 18.43
N HIS A 88 -10.69 -11.28 18.66
CA HIS A 88 -11.26 -12.22 19.62
C HIS A 88 -10.91 -13.67 19.26
N ASN A 89 -11.03 -14.05 17.99
CA ASN A 89 -10.63 -15.38 17.53
C ASN A 89 -9.11 -15.61 17.73
N LEU A 90 -8.28 -14.60 17.49
CA LEU A 90 -6.83 -14.67 17.73
C LEU A 90 -6.52 -14.91 19.21
N ASP A 91 -7.11 -14.13 20.12
CA ASP A 91 -6.85 -14.23 21.55
C ASP A 91 -7.26 -15.61 22.11
N ALA A 92 -8.33 -16.20 21.56
CA ALA A 92 -8.82 -17.53 21.90
C ALA A 92 -7.92 -18.68 21.37
N MET A 93 -7.22 -18.48 20.26
CA MET A 93 -6.35 -19.50 19.64
C MET A 93 -4.91 -19.43 20.12
N SER A 94 -4.45 -18.24 20.50
CA SER A 94 -3.09 -18.03 20.96
C SER A 94 -2.86 -18.82 22.25
N GLY A 95 -1.97 -19.81 22.24
CA GLY A 95 -1.76 -20.72 23.38
C GLY A 95 -1.44 -22.16 23.01
N ASN A 96 -1.80 -22.59 21.80
CA ASN A 96 -1.42 -23.92 21.30
C ASN A 96 -0.08 -23.84 20.57
N ILE A 97 1.02 -24.08 21.30
CA ILE A 97 2.33 -24.29 20.69
C ILE A 97 2.26 -25.61 19.92
N GLU A 98 1.95 -25.56 18.63
CA GLU A 98 2.03 -26.74 17.76
C GLU A 98 3.48 -27.07 17.37
N TYR A 99 4.39 -26.12 17.53
CA TYR A 99 5.77 -26.22 17.05
C TYR A 99 6.78 -26.27 18.21
N ARG A 100 7.43 -27.42 18.37
CA ARG A 100 8.69 -27.53 19.13
C ARG A 100 9.84 -27.46 18.14
N ASP A 101 10.75 -26.51 18.33
CA ASP A 101 12.06 -26.54 17.66
C ASP A 101 12.78 -27.84 18.04
N ALA A 102 12.90 -28.76 17.08
CA ALA A 102 13.82 -29.89 17.19
C ALA A 102 15.12 -29.52 16.47
N PRO A 103 16.29 -29.55 17.14
CA PRO A 103 17.56 -29.20 16.52
C PRO A 103 18.05 -30.38 15.66
N GLY A 104 18.04 -30.24 14.33
CA GLY A 104 18.62 -31.24 13.41
C GLY A 104 18.63 -30.81 11.92
N PRO A 105 19.52 -31.39 11.09
CA PRO A 105 19.93 -30.84 9.79
C PRO A 105 19.05 -31.33 8.62
N LEU A 106 18.71 -30.43 7.69
CA LEU A 106 18.14 -30.62 6.33
C LEU A 106 16.86 -31.48 6.18
N ASP A 107 16.81 -32.72 6.66
CA ASP A 107 15.65 -33.63 6.55
C ASP A 107 14.42 -33.12 7.30
N LEU A 108 14.62 -32.25 8.31
CA LEU A 108 13.54 -31.58 9.05
C LEU A 108 13.02 -30.31 8.34
N TRP A 109 13.75 -29.76 7.37
CA TRP A 109 13.29 -28.59 6.60
C TRP A 109 12.18 -29.01 5.65
N GLU A 110 12.37 -30.10 4.90
CA GLU A 110 11.34 -30.67 4.02
C GLU A 110 10.13 -31.14 4.84
N GLN A 111 10.32 -31.97 5.86
CA GLN A 111 9.22 -32.45 6.74
C GLN A 111 8.45 -31.31 7.39
N GLY A 112 9.15 -30.23 7.69
CA GLY A 112 8.59 -29.08 8.34
C GLY A 112 7.78 -28.17 7.41
N ILE A 113 8.24 -27.95 6.17
CA ILE A 113 7.47 -27.27 5.13
C ILE A 113 6.24 -28.09 4.79
N ASP A 114 6.41 -29.39 4.55
CA ASP A 114 5.31 -30.31 4.25
C ASP A 114 4.24 -30.26 5.35
N ARG A 115 4.65 -30.36 6.63
CA ARG A 115 3.72 -30.28 7.77
C ARG A 115 2.98 -28.94 7.83
N THR A 116 3.66 -27.84 7.53
CA THR A 116 3.05 -26.52 7.52
C THR A 116 2.10 -26.36 6.33
N GLY A 117 2.46 -26.94 5.19
CA GLY A 117 1.64 -27.07 4.00
C GLY A 117 0.29 -27.76 4.25
N TYR A 118 0.33 -28.89 4.95
CA TYR A 118 -0.88 -29.58 5.42
C TYR A 118 -1.78 -28.71 6.29
N ILE A 119 -1.20 -27.99 7.27
CA ILE A 119 -1.97 -27.09 8.14
C ILE A 119 -2.72 -26.04 7.31
N PHE A 120 -2.06 -25.40 6.34
CA PHE A 120 -2.71 -24.37 5.54
C PHE A 120 -3.71 -24.94 4.53
N SER A 121 -3.42 -26.10 3.93
CA SER A 121 -4.32 -26.73 2.96
C SER A 121 -5.61 -27.26 3.60
N ASP A 122 -5.57 -27.60 4.90
CA ASP A 122 -6.75 -27.96 5.71
C ASP A 122 -7.64 -26.75 6.05
N LEU A 123 -7.12 -25.52 5.96
CA LEU A 123 -7.91 -24.32 6.16
C LEU A 123 -8.69 -23.99 4.88
N GLU A 124 -10.02 -24.03 4.98
CA GLU A 124 -10.96 -23.75 3.88
C GLU A 124 -10.63 -22.45 3.14
N VAL A 125 -10.23 -21.41 3.86
CA VAL A 125 -9.87 -20.10 3.30
C VAL A 125 -8.68 -20.15 2.32
N PHE A 126 -7.78 -21.14 2.44
CA PHE A 126 -6.61 -21.33 1.58
C PHE A 126 -6.72 -22.55 0.67
N LYS A 127 -7.84 -23.27 0.70
CA LYS A 127 -8.02 -24.51 -0.06
C LYS A 127 -7.68 -24.28 -1.55
N LEU A 128 -6.80 -25.13 -2.09
CA LEU A 128 -6.26 -25.05 -3.47
C LEU A 128 -5.35 -23.84 -3.78
N ARG A 129 -4.92 -23.08 -2.76
CA ARG A 129 -4.06 -21.89 -2.92
C ARG A 129 -2.79 -21.96 -2.08
N VAL A 130 -2.36 -23.18 -1.80
CA VAL A 130 -1.09 -23.49 -1.15
C VAL A 130 -0.13 -23.98 -2.25
N ASN A 131 1.06 -23.39 -2.29
CA ASN A 131 2.13 -23.77 -3.19
C ASN A 131 3.41 -23.96 -2.36
N GLU A 132 3.96 -25.16 -2.44
CA GLU A 132 5.10 -25.62 -1.64
C GLU A 132 6.32 -25.85 -2.54
N THR A 133 7.47 -25.40 -2.09
CA THR A 133 8.79 -25.70 -2.66
C THR A 133 9.68 -26.25 -1.57
N VAL A 134 10.86 -26.77 -1.95
CA VAL A 134 11.82 -27.39 -1.02
C VAL A 134 12.27 -26.46 0.12
N ASP A 135 12.18 -25.13 -0.06
CA ASP A 135 12.70 -24.13 0.86
C ASP A 135 11.65 -23.15 1.41
N ARG A 136 10.41 -23.18 0.91
CA ARG A 136 9.31 -22.32 1.39
C ARG A 136 7.93 -22.88 1.04
N MET A 137 6.92 -22.40 1.75
CA MET A 137 5.51 -22.55 1.41
C MET A 137 4.86 -21.18 1.26
N THR A 138 3.96 -21.06 0.30
CA THR A 138 3.10 -19.89 0.11
C THR A 138 1.63 -20.28 0.15
N ALA A 139 0.82 -19.55 0.91
CA ALA A 139 -0.63 -19.69 0.93
C ALA A 139 -1.27 -18.32 0.74
N SER A 140 -2.30 -18.22 -0.12
CA SER A 140 -2.89 -16.92 -0.45
C SER A 140 -4.41 -16.90 -0.42
N ILE A 141 -4.95 -15.76 0.03
CA ILE A 141 -6.37 -15.43 -0.06
C ILE A 141 -6.53 -14.21 -0.97
N CYS A 142 -7.39 -14.31 -1.98
CA CYS A 142 -7.64 -13.21 -2.89
C CYS A 142 -8.45 -12.11 -2.20
N GLY A 143 -7.96 -10.87 -2.34
CA GLY A 143 -8.67 -9.68 -1.92
C GLY A 143 -9.79 -9.27 -2.87
N TYR A 144 -10.69 -8.43 -2.37
CA TYR A 144 -11.72 -7.74 -3.13
C TYR A 144 -12.07 -6.40 -2.48
N PRO A 145 -12.03 -5.26 -3.20
CA PRO A 145 -11.87 -5.15 -4.65
C PRO A 145 -10.41 -5.15 -5.18
N GLU A 146 -9.40 -4.92 -4.34
CA GLU A 146 -8.00 -4.73 -4.78
C GLU A 146 -7.22 -6.06 -4.84
N LYS A 147 -7.72 -7.03 -5.62
CA LYS A 147 -7.14 -8.38 -5.72
C LYS A 147 -5.67 -8.43 -6.14
N ASP A 148 -5.23 -7.40 -6.85
CA ASP A 148 -3.90 -7.28 -7.45
C ASP A 148 -2.89 -6.58 -6.53
N ARG A 149 -3.30 -6.18 -5.32
CA ARG A 149 -2.42 -5.65 -4.28
C ARG A 149 -2.20 -6.70 -3.21
N LEU A 150 -0.94 -6.88 -2.83
CA LEU A 150 -0.50 -7.98 -1.96
C LEU A 150 -0.01 -7.42 -0.62
N VAL A 151 -0.55 -7.96 0.47
CA VAL A 151 0.05 -7.83 1.81
C VAL A 151 0.69 -9.17 2.15
N VAL A 152 2.00 -9.17 2.36
CA VAL A 152 2.79 -10.39 2.54
C VAL A 152 3.23 -10.48 3.99
N ILE A 153 3.03 -11.65 4.60
CA ILE A 153 3.71 -12.03 5.84
C ILE A 153 4.80 -13.04 5.50
N SER A 154 6.05 -12.72 5.85
CA SER A 154 7.22 -13.57 5.67
C SER A 154 7.69 -14.06 7.03
N ALA A 155 7.61 -15.37 7.28
CA ALA A 155 7.90 -15.91 8.60
C ALA A 155 8.84 -17.12 8.60
N SER A 156 9.71 -17.18 9.60
CA SER A 156 10.58 -18.32 9.88
C SER A 156 10.74 -18.51 11.39
N GLY A 157 11.25 -19.68 11.81
CA GLY A 157 11.41 -19.99 13.24
C GLY A 157 10.08 -19.91 14.00
N HIS A 158 10.07 -19.22 15.14
CA HIS A 158 8.89 -19.00 15.98
C HIS A 158 7.85 -18.07 15.32
N GLY A 159 8.26 -17.26 14.34
CA GLY A 159 7.32 -16.42 13.58
C GLY A 159 6.28 -17.21 12.80
N ARG A 160 6.52 -18.49 12.51
CA ARG A 160 5.56 -19.31 11.79
C ARG A 160 4.33 -19.64 12.62
N ASP A 161 4.48 -19.83 13.93
CA ASP A 161 3.34 -20.07 14.81
C ASP A 161 2.41 -18.86 14.84
N ILE A 162 2.97 -17.64 14.82
CA ILE A 162 2.20 -16.42 14.67
C ILE A 162 1.43 -16.43 13.35
N ALA A 163 2.12 -16.71 12.24
CA ALA A 163 1.49 -16.74 10.93
C ALA A 163 0.37 -17.80 10.83
N ILE A 164 0.58 -18.99 11.43
CA ILE A 164 -0.41 -20.06 11.52
C ILE A 164 -1.62 -19.63 12.37
N ASN A 165 -1.40 -19.01 13.52
CA ASN A 165 -2.48 -18.53 14.39
C ASN A 165 -3.32 -17.45 13.69
N ILE A 166 -2.67 -16.55 12.96
CA ILE A 166 -3.34 -15.56 12.11
C ILE A 166 -4.19 -16.25 11.04
N ALA A 167 -3.62 -17.21 10.32
CA ALA A 167 -4.30 -17.98 9.30
C ALA A 167 -5.53 -18.73 9.84
N LYS A 168 -5.42 -19.35 11.03
CA LYS A 168 -6.53 -20.03 11.71
C LYS A 168 -7.64 -19.07 12.12
N ALA A 169 -7.30 -17.91 12.68
CA ALA A 169 -8.28 -16.89 13.06
C ALA A 169 -9.02 -16.32 11.85
N MET A 170 -8.30 -16.10 10.73
CA MET A 170 -8.91 -15.70 9.46
C MET A 170 -9.86 -16.78 8.92
N ASN A 171 -9.49 -18.05 9.01
CA ASN A 171 -10.33 -19.15 8.56
C ASN A 171 -11.67 -19.19 9.32
N GLN A 172 -11.70 -18.82 10.59
CA GLN A 172 -12.96 -18.70 11.35
C GLN A 172 -13.85 -17.57 10.85
N LEU A 173 -13.27 -16.41 10.49
CA LEU A 173 -14.04 -15.33 9.86
C LEU A 173 -14.59 -15.78 8.50
N HIS A 174 -13.76 -16.49 7.72
CA HIS A 174 -14.15 -17.01 6.43
C HIS A 174 -15.34 -17.97 6.54
N LYS A 175 -15.29 -18.91 7.48
CA LYS A 175 -16.37 -19.89 7.75
C LYS A 175 -17.68 -19.25 8.20
N LYS A 176 -17.62 -18.12 8.90
CA LYS A 176 -18.81 -17.33 9.26
C LYS A 176 -19.40 -16.59 8.05
N GLY A 177 -18.75 -16.62 6.89
CA GLY A 177 -19.19 -15.95 5.66
C GLY A 177 -19.14 -14.42 5.71
N SER A 178 -18.53 -13.85 6.77
CA SER A 178 -18.69 -12.44 7.11
C SER A 178 -17.64 -11.52 6.48
N TRP A 179 -16.55 -12.06 5.93
CA TRP A 179 -15.42 -11.23 5.53
C TRP A 179 -14.58 -11.80 4.39
N ARG A 180 -14.11 -10.88 3.53
CA ARG A 180 -13.01 -11.07 2.58
C ARG A 180 -12.11 -9.84 2.67
N PRO A 181 -10.79 -10.00 2.61
CA PRO A 181 -9.89 -8.87 2.73
C PRO A 181 -10.03 -7.96 1.50
N LYS A 182 -9.80 -6.66 1.69
CA LYS A 182 -9.76 -5.69 0.59
C LYS A 182 -8.62 -5.99 -0.39
N ARG A 183 -7.45 -6.36 0.15
CA ARG A 183 -6.22 -6.69 -0.60
C ARG A 183 -5.89 -8.16 -0.40
N SER A 184 -5.16 -8.77 -1.31
CA SER A 184 -4.81 -10.19 -1.19
C SER A 184 -3.76 -10.38 -0.10
N TRP A 185 -3.96 -11.35 0.80
CA TRP A 185 -2.95 -11.71 1.79
C TRP A 185 -2.17 -12.91 1.29
N VAL A 186 -0.85 -12.86 1.46
CA VAL A 186 0.06 -13.94 1.12
C VAL A 186 0.83 -14.31 2.38
N PHE A 187 0.63 -15.53 2.85
CA PHE A 187 1.43 -16.16 3.88
C PHE A 187 2.59 -16.84 3.20
N CYS A 188 3.82 -16.44 3.50
CA CYS A 188 5.01 -17.12 3.04
C CYS A 188 5.86 -17.54 4.23
N LEU A 189 6.07 -18.85 4.35
CA LEU A 189 6.77 -19.47 5.46
C LEU A 189 7.99 -20.20 4.92
N PHE A 190 9.15 -20.01 5.55
CA PHE A 190 10.40 -20.60 5.08
C PHE A 190 11.28 -21.09 6.23
N TYR A 191 12.27 -21.91 5.89
CA TYR A 191 13.28 -22.41 6.82
C TYR A 191 14.63 -21.73 6.60
N GLY A 192 15.34 -21.51 7.70
CA GLY A 192 16.68 -20.91 7.70
C GLY A 192 16.69 -19.40 8.00
N SER A 193 17.87 -18.81 7.86
CA SER A 193 18.16 -17.43 8.24
C SER A 193 18.04 -16.42 7.10
N LYS A 194 18.03 -16.87 5.85
CA LYS A 194 17.87 -16.02 4.66
C LYS A 194 16.41 -16.01 4.24
N ASP A 195 15.84 -14.82 4.07
CA ASP A 195 14.47 -14.65 3.59
C ASP A 195 14.31 -15.21 2.15
N ARG A 196 13.72 -16.40 2.05
CA ARG A 196 13.38 -17.07 0.77
C ARG A 196 12.05 -16.60 0.20
N CYS A 197 11.24 -15.88 0.98
CA CYS A 197 9.93 -15.42 0.56
C CYS A 197 10.00 -14.25 -0.39
N ALA A 198 10.96 -13.34 -0.21
CA ALA A 198 11.21 -12.28 -1.17
C ALA A 198 11.58 -12.82 -2.57
N GLU A 199 12.32 -13.93 -2.62
CA GLU A 199 12.69 -14.64 -3.85
C GLU A 199 11.46 -15.28 -4.56
N ALA A 200 10.30 -15.36 -3.90
CA ALA A 200 9.08 -15.92 -4.49
C ALA A 200 8.39 -14.92 -5.43
N PHE A 201 8.65 -13.63 -5.23
CA PHE A 201 8.06 -12.56 -6.02
C PHE A 201 9.04 -12.16 -7.11
N ARG A 202 8.69 -12.52 -8.35
CA ARG A 202 9.35 -11.98 -9.54
C ARG A 202 9.32 -10.44 -9.53
N GLU A 203 10.30 -9.79 -10.16
CA GLU A 203 10.38 -8.31 -10.22
C GLU A 203 9.08 -7.66 -10.70
N ASP A 204 8.39 -8.30 -11.66
CA ASP A 204 7.08 -7.89 -12.20
C ASP A 204 5.92 -7.99 -11.20
N SER A 205 6.15 -8.54 -10.01
CA SER A 205 5.15 -8.77 -8.98
C SER A 205 5.48 -8.03 -7.69
N GLN A 206 6.75 -7.64 -7.50
CA GLN A 206 7.17 -6.79 -6.38
C GLN A 206 6.44 -5.46 -6.36
N HIS A 207 6.13 -4.91 -7.54
CA HIS A 207 5.38 -3.65 -7.63
C HIS A 207 3.92 -3.75 -7.13
N LYS A 208 3.43 -4.97 -6.87
CA LYS A 208 2.09 -5.24 -6.33
C LYS A 208 2.07 -5.36 -4.80
N ILE A 209 3.23 -5.53 -4.19
CA ILE A 209 3.37 -5.66 -2.74
C ILE A 209 3.21 -4.27 -2.13
N VAL A 210 2.15 -4.11 -1.33
CA VAL A 210 1.84 -2.88 -0.59
C VAL A 210 2.31 -2.92 0.85
N GLY A 211 2.55 -4.12 1.38
CA GLY A 211 3.01 -4.36 2.74
C GLY A 211 3.78 -5.66 2.80
N TYR A 212 4.94 -5.66 3.44
CA TYR A 212 5.76 -6.84 3.65
C TYR A 212 6.18 -6.91 5.11
N VAL A 213 5.49 -7.75 5.88
CA VAL A 213 5.71 -7.91 7.31
C VAL A 213 6.57 -9.15 7.54
N ALA A 214 7.81 -8.94 7.92
CA ALA A 214 8.77 -9.98 8.20
C ALA A 214 8.87 -10.28 9.71
N ILE A 215 8.78 -11.55 10.04
CA ILE A 215 8.88 -12.09 11.40
C ILE A 215 9.79 -13.30 11.41
N HIS A 216 11.09 -13.07 11.54
CA HIS A 216 12.13 -14.09 11.34
C HIS A 216 12.82 -14.49 12.63
N GLY A 217 13.21 -15.76 12.70
CA GLY A 217 14.10 -16.30 13.73
C GLY A 217 13.42 -16.64 15.05
N ASP A 218 14.23 -16.69 16.11
CA ASP A 218 13.75 -16.96 17.46
C ASP A 218 13.16 -15.69 18.10
N MET A 219 11.85 -15.72 18.31
CA MET A 219 11.11 -14.62 18.94
C MET A 219 11.24 -14.60 20.46
N HIS A 220 11.71 -15.66 21.09
CA HIS A 220 12.04 -15.64 22.50
C HIS A 220 13.40 -14.96 22.77
N GLY A 221 14.12 -14.62 21.70
CA GLY A 221 15.23 -13.69 21.66
C GLY A 221 16.47 -14.16 22.42
N THR A 222 17.62 -13.64 22.01
CA THR A 222 18.82 -13.65 22.86
C THR A 222 18.64 -12.62 23.97
N ARG A 223 18.90 -13.02 25.23
CA ARG A 223 18.89 -12.12 26.39
C ARG A 223 19.93 -11.02 26.17
N SER A 224 19.48 -9.79 25.94
CA SER A 224 20.38 -8.65 25.76
C SER A 224 20.96 -8.24 27.11
N ALA A 225 22.29 -8.27 27.24
CA ALA A 225 22.96 -7.85 28.47
C ALA A 225 22.62 -6.39 28.79
N GLY A 226 22.16 -6.12 30.02
CA GLY A 226 21.83 -4.78 30.50
C GLY A 226 20.43 -4.26 30.15
N VAL A 227 19.60 -5.02 29.43
CA VAL A 227 18.22 -4.61 29.10
C VAL A 227 17.24 -5.17 30.14
N LEU A 228 16.63 -4.29 30.94
CA LEU A 228 15.78 -4.69 32.06
C LEU A 228 14.38 -5.15 31.64
N ARG A 229 13.87 -4.65 30.51
CA ARG A 229 12.53 -4.93 29.98
C ARG A 229 12.59 -5.58 28.62
N ASP A 230 11.50 -6.20 28.21
CA ASP A 230 11.39 -6.69 26.84
C ASP A 230 11.32 -5.53 25.86
N GLN A 231 11.86 -5.76 24.67
CA GLN A 231 11.84 -4.76 23.60
C GLN A 231 11.28 -5.37 22.33
N ILE A 232 10.45 -4.58 21.65
CA ILE A 232 9.95 -4.88 20.31
C ILE A 232 10.69 -3.97 19.35
N HIS A 233 11.55 -4.58 18.54
CA HIS A 233 12.30 -3.91 17.50
C HIS A 233 11.43 -3.86 16.24
N VAL A 234 11.07 -2.65 15.79
CA VAL A 234 10.27 -2.41 14.59
C VAL A 234 11.15 -1.72 13.55
N LEU A 235 11.67 -2.50 12.61
CA LEU A 235 12.69 -2.07 11.66
C LEU A 235 12.10 -2.04 10.27
N GLY A 236 11.77 -0.87 9.73
CA GLY A 236 11.10 -0.84 8.45
C GLY A 236 11.16 0.50 7.75
N SER A 237 10.61 0.51 6.54
CA SER A 237 10.34 1.71 5.78
C SER A 237 9.24 2.55 6.45
N GLY A 238 9.14 3.83 6.11
CA GLY A 238 8.35 4.82 6.88
C GLY A 238 6.89 4.40 7.10
N VAL A 239 6.16 4.10 6.03
CA VAL A 239 4.75 3.71 6.11
C VAL A 239 4.58 2.42 6.92
N GLN A 240 5.38 1.40 6.61
CA GLN A 240 5.21 0.09 7.22
C GLN A 240 5.61 0.07 8.69
N GLN A 241 6.68 0.77 9.05
CA GLN A 241 7.09 0.96 10.43
C GLN A 241 5.99 1.68 11.23
N SER A 242 5.44 2.79 10.69
CA SER A 242 4.37 3.53 11.38
C SER A 242 3.12 2.67 11.59
N THR A 243 2.74 1.86 10.59
CA THR A 243 1.58 0.95 10.69
C THR A 243 1.78 -0.11 11.78
N VAL A 244 2.99 -0.65 11.92
CA VAL A 244 3.29 -1.60 12.99
C VAL A 244 3.34 -0.91 14.35
N VAL A 245 3.92 0.29 14.44
CA VAL A 245 3.96 1.05 15.70
C VAL A 245 2.53 1.36 16.20
N ASP A 246 1.61 1.71 15.30
CA ASP A 246 0.20 1.90 15.65
C ASP A 246 -0.43 0.60 16.17
N ALA A 247 -0.14 -0.54 15.54
CA ALA A 247 -0.60 -1.84 16.00
C ALA A 247 -0.01 -2.24 17.37
N VAL A 248 1.25 -1.87 17.65
CA VAL A 248 1.86 -2.03 18.97
C VAL A 248 1.11 -1.19 19.99
N ASN A 249 0.92 0.11 19.74
CA ASN A 249 0.23 1.01 20.65
C ASN A 249 -1.21 0.55 20.96
N GLU A 250 -1.95 0.09 19.95
CA GLU A 250 -3.30 -0.45 20.14
C GLU A 250 -3.29 -1.74 20.98
N THR A 251 -2.33 -2.63 20.72
CA THR A 251 -2.16 -3.87 21.47
C THR A 251 -1.78 -3.61 22.93
N GLU A 252 -0.80 -2.74 23.15
CA GLU A 252 -0.37 -2.34 24.50
C GLU A 252 -1.53 -1.72 25.28
N ALA A 253 -2.30 -0.82 24.68
CA ALA A 253 -3.45 -0.20 25.35
C ALA A 253 -4.47 -1.25 25.86
N PHE A 254 -4.72 -2.30 25.07
CA PHE A 254 -5.59 -3.40 25.47
C PHE A 254 -5.00 -4.25 26.61
N TYR A 255 -3.74 -4.68 26.49
CA TYR A 255 -3.11 -5.54 27.49
C TYR A 255 -2.80 -4.79 28.79
N VAL A 256 -2.42 -3.52 28.74
CA VAL A 256 -2.24 -2.68 29.94
C VAL A 256 -3.56 -2.54 30.71
N GLY A 257 -4.68 -2.36 30.01
CA GLY A 257 -6.00 -2.31 30.65
C GLY A 257 -6.42 -3.64 31.30
N THR A 258 -5.91 -4.77 30.81
CA THR A 258 -6.28 -6.12 31.26
C THR A 258 -5.34 -6.67 32.33
N TYR A 259 -4.04 -6.41 32.20
CA TYR A 259 -2.98 -7.06 32.97
C TYR A 259 -2.05 -6.08 33.69
N GLY A 260 -2.24 -4.76 33.54
CA GLY A 260 -1.40 -3.75 34.19
C GLY A 260 -0.21 -3.25 33.36
N PRO A 261 0.47 -2.19 33.84
CA PRO A 261 1.54 -1.49 33.10
C PRO A 261 2.82 -2.31 32.88
N GLU A 262 3.00 -3.41 33.59
CA GLU A 262 4.16 -4.32 33.50
C GLU A 262 4.28 -5.05 32.16
N VAL A 263 3.19 -5.13 31.39
CA VAL A 263 3.16 -5.79 30.06
C VAL A 263 3.74 -4.90 28.95
N ARG A 264 4.05 -3.64 29.27
CA ARG A 264 4.58 -2.67 28.30
C ARG A 264 5.98 -3.06 27.83
N ALA A 265 6.17 -3.15 26.53
CA ALA A 265 7.47 -3.40 25.91
C ALA A 265 8.07 -2.09 25.40
N ASP A 266 9.38 -1.95 25.47
CA ASP A 266 10.03 -0.78 24.88
C ASP A 266 10.07 -0.95 23.36
N ILE A 267 9.53 0.01 22.62
CA ILE A 267 9.58 0.03 21.16
C ILE A 267 10.94 0.61 20.74
N VAL A 268 11.70 -0.17 19.98
CA VAL A 268 13.02 0.22 19.47
C VAL A 268 12.96 0.28 17.95
N THR A 269 13.39 1.38 17.34
CA THR A 269 13.30 1.60 15.89
C THR A 269 14.65 1.66 15.18
N ASP A 270 15.78 1.63 15.90
CA ASP A 270 17.07 2.14 15.41
C ASP A 270 18.29 1.20 15.60
N SER A 271 18.10 -0.09 15.88
CA SER A 271 19.18 -0.96 16.36
C SER A 271 19.80 -1.89 15.29
N LEU A 272 19.03 -2.36 14.30
CA LEU A 272 19.39 -3.50 13.46
C LEU A 272 19.13 -3.25 11.96
N PRO A 273 19.88 -3.92 11.05
CA PRO A 273 19.72 -3.73 9.62
C PRO A 273 18.39 -4.28 9.09
N ARG A 274 17.84 -3.58 8.10
CA ARG A 274 16.69 -3.99 7.28
C ARG A 274 17.02 -5.18 6.37
N LEU A 275 16.00 -5.84 5.84
CA LEU A 275 16.16 -6.94 4.88
C LEU A 275 16.62 -6.43 3.50
N PRO A 276 17.55 -7.12 2.83
CA PRO A 276 18.07 -6.74 1.52
C PRO A 276 17.17 -7.26 0.38
N ILE A 277 15.90 -6.84 0.33
CA ILE A 277 14.88 -7.44 -0.56
C ILE A 277 14.28 -6.47 -1.59
N GLY A 278 14.68 -5.19 -1.60
CA GLY A 278 14.23 -4.22 -2.63
C GLY A 278 12.76 -3.83 -2.54
N ILE A 279 12.04 -4.37 -1.58
CA ILE A 279 10.63 -4.11 -1.31
C ILE A 279 10.56 -3.33 0.00
N PRO A 280 9.80 -2.22 0.08
CA PRO A 280 9.47 -1.60 1.36
C PRO A 280 8.90 -2.66 2.30
N HIS A 281 9.44 -2.76 3.51
CA HIS A 281 9.11 -3.83 4.44
C HIS A 281 9.22 -3.34 5.88
N VAL A 282 8.68 -4.13 6.80
CA VAL A 282 8.94 -4.02 8.23
C VAL A 282 9.36 -5.38 8.78
N LEU A 283 10.48 -5.41 9.49
CA LEU A 283 11.00 -6.56 10.20
C LEU A 283 10.73 -6.35 11.69
N LEU A 284 9.93 -7.25 12.26
CA LEU A 284 9.69 -7.30 13.69
C LEU A 284 10.65 -8.29 14.35
N LYS A 285 11.30 -7.85 15.43
CA LYS A 285 12.07 -8.73 16.31
C LYS A 285 11.70 -8.45 17.76
N HIS A 286 11.65 -9.51 18.56
CA HIS A 286 11.45 -9.40 20.00
C HIS A 286 12.73 -9.78 20.72
N SER A 287 13.18 -8.92 21.63
CA SER A 287 14.33 -9.20 22.49
C SER A 287 13.90 -9.24 23.93
N ARG A 288 14.27 -10.32 24.61
CA ARG A 288 13.89 -10.55 25.99
C ARG A 288 14.76 -9.76 26.95
N GLY A 289 14.11 -9.19 27.96
CA GLY A 289 14.77 -8.54 29.08
C GLY A 289 15.53 -9.52 29.97
N THR A 290 16.16 -9.00 31.02
CA THR A 290 16.98 -9.83 31.91
C THR A 290 16.18 -10.76 32.82
N SER A 291 14.85 -10.77 32.84
CA SER A 291 14.07 -11.65 33.72
C SER A 291 13.94 -13.09 33.18
N ALA A 292 13.97 -14.06 34.10
CA ALA A 292 13.47 -15.40 33.81
C ALA A 292 11.96 -15.31 33.56
N LYS A 293 11.48 -15.82 32.42
CA LYS A 293 10.08 -15.87 32.00
C LYS A 293 9.59 -17.28 32.22
N SER A 294 8.44 -17.40 32.85
CA SER A 294 7.69 -18.64 32.92
C SER A 294 7.16 -19.01 31.54
N THR A 295 6.69 -20.25 31.38
CA THR A 295 5.96 -20.69 30.18
C THR A 295 4.76 -19.79 29.90
N ASP A 296 4.04 -19.36 30.95
CA ASP A 296 2.87 -18.49 30.82
C ASP A 296 3.26 -17.09 30.32
N ASP A 297 4.42 -16.57 30.74
CA ASP A 297 4.95 -15.32 30.21
C ASP A 297 5.30 -15.44 28.72
N MET A 298 5.95 -16.54 28.32
CA MET A 298 6.30 -16.79 26.92
C MET A 298 5.05 -16.92 26.04
N LEU A 299 4.02 -17.61 26.53
CA LEU A 299 2.73 -17.72 25.85
C LEU A 299 2.07 -16.35 25.70
N ARG A 300 2.10 -15.53 26.76
CA ARG A 300 1.56 -14.15 26.74
C ARG A 300 2.28 -13.28 25.70
N ASP A 301 3.61 -13.32 25.67
CA ASP A 301 4.40 -12.58 24.66
C ASP A 301 4.00 -12.98 23.24
N GLN A 302 3.83 -14.28 23.01
CA GLN A 302 3.39 -14.80 21.72
C GLN A 302 1.99 -14.29 21.36
N LYS A 303 1.04 -14.19 22.31
CA LYS A 303 -0.29 -13.60 22.07
C LYS A 303 -0.16 -12.13 21.65
N ILE A 304 0.64 -11.36 22.39
CA ILE A 304 0.88 -9.94 22.14
C ILE A 304 1.47 -9.75 20.73
N LEU A 305 2.53 -10.49 20.40
CA LEU A 305 3.17 -10.42 19.07
C LEU A 305 2.22 -10.87 17.95
N THR A 306 1.44 -11.95 18.18
CA THR A 306 0.44 -12.41 17.22
C THR A 306 -0.57 -11.31 16.91
N ARG A 307 -1.07 -10.63 17.96
CA ARG A 307 -2.02 -9.53 17.82
C ARG A 307 -1.43 -8.32 17.10
N ILE A 308 -0.20 -7.93 17.43
CA ILE A 308 0.51 -6.84 16.76
C ILE A 308 0.61 -7.11 15.26
N VAL A 309 1.12 -8.30 14.89
CA VAL A 309 1.30 -8.67 13.47
C VAL A 309 -0.05 -8.75 12.77
N ALA A 310 -1.06 -9.33 13.41
CA ALA A 310 -2.40 -9.44 12.84
C ALA A 310 -3.05 -8.07 12.59
N LEU A 311 -2.94 -7.14 13.54
CA LEU A 311 -3.47 -5.78 13.41
C LEU A 311 -2.71 -4.98 12.35
N ALA A 312 -1.38 -5.14 12.25
CA ALA A 312 -0.60 -4.52 11.20
C ALA A 312 -1.01 -5.04 9.81
N MET A 313 -1.12 -6.36 9.65
CA MET A 313 -1.61 -7.00 8.43
C MET A 313 -3.02 -6.53 8.07
N TRP A 314 -3.91 -6.45 9.06
CA TRP A 314 -5.26 -5.93 8.91
C TRP A 314 -5.27 -4.49 8.43
N SER A 315 -4.48 -3.61 9.07
CA SER A 315 -4.38 -2.20 8.69
C SER A 315 -3.85 -2.02 7.27
N LEU A 316 -2.79 -2.75 6.89
CA LEU A 316 -2.24 -2.71 5.52
C LEU A 316 -3.23 -3.23 4.48
N SER A 317 -4.12 -4.15 4.84
CA SER A 317 -5.15 -4.67 3.94
C SER A 317 -6.37 -3.78 3.83
N GLU A 318 -6.98 -3.45 4.96
CA GLU A 318 -8.33 -2.91 5.03
C GLU A 318 -8.35 -1.38 4.98
N SER A 319 -7.21 -0.71 5.22
CA SER A 319 -7.15 0.74 5.17
C SER A 319 -7.53 1.27 3.79
N LEU A 320 -8.40 2.30 3.80
CA LEU A 320 -8.82 2.99 2.58
C LEU A 320 -7.61 3.59 1.87
N PHE A 321 -6.73 4.26 2.63
CA PHE A 321 -5.46 4.82 2.19
C PHE A 321 -4.29 4.30 3.02
N PHE A 322 -3.13 4.12 2.40
CA PHE A 322 -1.85 3.89 3.09
C PHE A 322 -1.34 5.19 3.72
N ARG A 323 -2.04 5.67 4.74
CA ARG A 323 -1.66 6.91 5.43
C ARG A 323 -0.29 6.73 6.06
N TRP A 324 0.55 7.76 5.90
CA TRP A 324 1.83 7.82 6.56
C TRP A 324 1.81 8.91 7.63
N ASP A 325 2.20 8.55 8.84
CA ASP A 325 2.55 9.52 9.88
C ASP A 325 4.07 9.76 9.86
N PRO A 326 4.55 10.96 9.47
CA PRO A 326 5.98 11.22 9.37
C PRO A 326 6.66 11.43 10.72
N ARG A 327 5.93 11.46 11.86
CA ARG A 327 6.51 11.72 13.20
C ARG A 327 7.62 10.75 13.54
N THR A 328 7.35 9.44 13.49
CA THR A 328 8.34 8.40 13.80
C THR A 328 9.56 8.51 12.88
N PHE A 329 9.35 8.75 11.60
CA PHE A 329 10.44 8.93 10.64
C PHE A 329 11.28 10.16 10.93
N ASN A 330 10.66 11.28 11.28
CA ASN A 330 11.36 12.52 11.58
C ASN A 330 12.28 12.35 12.79
N ASP A 331 11.80 11.75 13.87
CA ASP A 331 12.59 11.47 15.08
C ASP A 331 13.77 10.55 14.76
N THR A 332 13.47 9.46 14.04
CA THR A 332 14.40 8.43 13.61
C THR A 332 15.52 9.00 12.72
N MET A 333 15.17 9.83 11.74
CA MET A 333 16.15 10.48 10.86
C MET A 333 16.94 11.57 11.55
N HIS A 334 16.33 12.32 12.48
CA HIS A 334 17.07 13.30 13.28
C HIS A 334 18.18 12.64 14.09
N GLN A 335 17.89 11.52 14.74
CA GLN A 335 18.91 10.74 15.45
C GLN A 335 19.99 10.21 14.49
N ALA A 336 19.60 9.67 13.34
CA ALA A 336 20.54 9.16 12.35
C ALA A 336 21.51 10.26 11.85
N LEU A 337 21.02 11.48 11.63
CA LEU A 337 21.84 12.61 11.16
C LEU A 337 22.86 13.10 12.20
N GLU A 338 22.70 12.78 13.49
CA GLU A 338 23.70 13.10 14.51
C GLU A 338 24.96 12.23 14.39
N ILE A 339 24.87 11.07 13.72
CA ILE A 339 26.01 10.17 13.47
C ILE A 339 26.89 10.67 12.31
N VAL A 340 26.38 11.59 11.47
CA VAL A 340 27.10 12.07 10.29
C VAL A 340 28.36 12.87 10.68
N PRO A 341 29.54 12.53 10.10
CA PRO A 341 30.78 13.26 10.35
C PRO A 341 30.69 14.77 10.04
N LYS A 342 31.42 15.59 10.79
CA LYS A 342 31.42 17.06 10.66
C LYS A 342 31.88 17.52 9.27
N GLU A 343 32.74 16.75 8.63
CA GLU A 343 33.31 16.97 7.30
C GLU A 343 32.25 16.85 6.17
N ALA A 344 31.11 16.23 6.46
CA ALA A 344 29.95 16.10 5.57
C ALA A 344 28.78 17.02 5.97
N ARG A 345 29.05 18.09 6.74
CA ARG A 345 28.01 19.00 7.27
C ARG A 345 27.12 19.62 6.19
N ARG A 346 27.68 20.00 5.04
CA ARG A 346 26.92 20.61 3.95
C ARG A 346 25.86 19.65 3.41
N GLU A 347 26.24 18.39 3.20
CA GLU A 347 25.33 17.32 2.78
C GLU A 347 24.31 16.99 3.88
N LYS A 348 24.72 16.94 5.15
CA LYS A 348 23.83 16.78 6.32
C LYS A 348 22.75 17.87 6.34
N ASP A 349 23.13 19.14 6.24
CA ASP A 349 22.20 20.28 6.31
C ASP A 349 21.25 20.30 5.11
N ALA A 350 21.74 19.98 3.91
CA ALA A 350 20.90 19.86 2.71
C ALA A 350 19.89 18.71 2.83
N LEU A 351 20.30 17.57 3.39
CA LEU A 351 19.43 16.44 3.64
C LEU A 351 18.38 16.77 4.71
N LYS A 352 18.78 17.40 5.81
CA LYS A 352 17.86 17.87 6.87
C LYS A 352 16.77 18.79 6.32
N ASN A 353 17.14 19.78 5.51
CA ASN A 353 16.18 20.68 4.86
C ASN A 353 15.23 19.94 3.91
N THR A 354 15.70 18.87 3.25
CA THR A 354 14.88 18.05 2.36
C THR A 354 13.87 17.22 3.16
N ILE A 355 14.29 16.65 4.29
CA ILE A 355 13.43 15.90 5.22
C ILE A 355 12.31 16.81 5.75
N THR A 356 12.62 18.03 6.19
CA THR A 356 11.59 18.98 6.65
C THR A 356 10.54 19.24 5.58
N LYS A 357 10.97 19.57 4.34
CA LYS A 357 10.04 19.81 3.22
C LYS A 357 9.18 18.61 2.87
N LEU A 358 9.76 17.41 2.94
CA LEU A 358 9.08 16.15 2.69
C LEU A 358 8.00 15.91 3.76
N THR A 359 8.36 16.04 5.04
CA THR A 359 7.45 15.90 6.17
C THR A 359 6.28 16.89 6.07
N ASP A 360 6.56 18.17 5.78
CA ASP A 360 5.53 19.19 5.58
C ASP A 360 4.58 18.83 4.44
N SER A 361 5.12 18.32 3.33
CA SER A 361 4.33 17.95 2.14
C SER A 361 3.44 16.74 2.39
N VAL A 362 3.86 15.81 3.24
CA VAL A 362 3.05 14.66 3.65
C VAL A 362 1.93 15.09 4.59
N ILE A 363 2.23 15.99 5.53
CA ILE A 363 1.20 16.56 6.42
C ILE A 363 0.13 17.28 5.60
N ASP A 364 0.54 18.12 4.64
CA ASP A 364 -0.37 18.83 3.73
C ASP A 364 -1.18 17.86 2.85
N PHE A 365 -0.52 16.83 2.30
CA PHE A 365 -1.18 15.79 1.53
C PHE A 365 -2.26 15.06 2.36
N ASN A 366 -1.93 14.62 3.58
CA ASN A 366 -2.87 13.97 4.48
C ASN A 366 -4.07 14.88 4.81
N TYR A 367 -3.80 16.16 5.09
CA TYR A 367 -4.85 17.16 5.34
C TYR A 367 -5.79 17.34 4.14
N HIS A 368 -5.24 17.39 2.93
CA HIS A 368 -6.02 17.49 1.71
C HIS A 368 -6.84 16.23 1.42
N LEU A 369 -6.25 15.06 1.65
CA LEU A 369 -6.90 13.77 1.51
C LEU A 369 -8.12 13.66 2.44
N ASP A 370 -7.97 14.09 3.71
CA ASP A 370 -9.04 14.10 4.70
C ASP A 370 -10.22 14.98 4.32
N LYS A 371 -9.97 16.11 3.64
CA LYS A 371 -11.04 17.00 3.16
C LYS A 371 -11.81 16.47 1.96
N GLN A 372 -11.22 15.54 1.22
CA GLN A 372 -11.75 15.09 -0.06
C GLN A 372 -12.26 13.65 -0.03
N VAL A 373 -11.91 12.86 0.99
CA VAL A 373 -12.23 11.44 1.09
C VAL A 373 -13.69 11.09 0.78
N ASP A 374 -14.66 11.90 1.23
CA ASP A 374 -16.10 11.68 1.05
C ASP A 374 -16.61 11.98 -0.39
N LYS A 375 -15.72 12.52 -1.24
CA LYS A 375 -15.97 12.90 -2.62
C LYS A 375 -15.27 11.98 -3.62
N LEU A 376 -14.32 11.17 -3.16
CA LEU A 376 -13.53 10.30 -4.01
C LEU A 376 -14.31 9.04 -4.39
N ASN A 377 -14.18 8.61 -5.65
CA ASN A 377 -14.65 7.32 -6.11
C ASN A 377 -13.56 6.24 -5.99
N ASP A 378 -13.94 4.96 -6.18
CA ASP A 378 -13.02 3.82 -6.04
C ASP A 378 -11.76 3.91 -6.93
N PHE A 379 -11.89 4.46 -8.13
CA PHE A 379 -10.76 4.64 -9.05
C PHE A 379 -9.81 5.74 -8.57
N GLU A 380 -10.34 6.85 -8.07
CA GLU A 380 -9.51 7.92 -7.48
C GLU A 380 -8.81 7.45 -6.21
N VAL A 381 -9.51 6.71 -5.34
CA VAL A 381 -8.92 6.08 -4.15
C VAL A 381 -7.75 5.18 -4.57
N ARG A 382 -7.92 4.40 -5.64
CA ARG A 382 -6.88 3.55 -6.17
C ARG A 382 -5.67 4.34 -6.69
N GLN A 383 -5.90 5.43 -7.42
CA GLN A 383 -4.81 6.30 -7.88
C GLN A 383 -4.01 6.88 -6.72
N TYR A 384 -4.67 7.31 -5.64
CA TYR A 384 -4.00 7.79 -4.44
C TYR A 384 -3.17 6.69 -3.75
N ASN A 385 -3.70 5.46 -3.67
CA ASN A 385 -2.95 4.34 -3.11
C ASN A 385 -1.72 3.98 -3.93
N ASP A 386 -1.82 4.03 -5.26
CA ASP A 386 -0.71 3.75 -6.15
C ASP A 386 0.36 4.84 -6.03
N LYS A 387 -0.06 6.11 -5.92
CA LYS A 387 0.82 7.25 -5.63
C LYS A 387 1.56 7.09 -4.29
N LEU A 388 0.85 6.66 -3.24
CA LEU A 388 1.43 6.41 -1.91
C LEU A 388 2.41 5.24 -1.92
N LEU A 389 2.16 4.23 -2.74
CA LEU A 389 3.06 3.10 -2.93
C LEU A 389 4.36 3.51 -3.62
N ASP A 390 4.27 4.32 -4.68
CA ASP A 390 5.45 4.84 -5.38
C ASP A 390 6.24 5.82 -4.50
N PHE A 391 5.53 6.61 -3.71
CA PHE A 391 6.13 7.45 -2.67
C PHE A 391 6.96 6.63 -1.68
N GLU A 392 6.41 5.55 -1.11
CA GLU A 392 7.12 4.70 -0.15
C GLU A 392 8.33 4.00 -0.78
N ARG A 393 8.25 3.60 -2.06
CA ARG A 393 9.40 3.05 -2.79
C ARG A 393 10.51 4.07 -2.98
N ALA A 394 10.17 5.31 -3.36
CA ALA A 394 11.15 6.38 -3.45
C ALA A 394 11.81 6.66 -2.09
N MET A 395 11.04 6.61 -1.00
CA MET A 395 11.54 6.72 0.37
C MET A 395 12.46 5.57 0.80
N PHE A 396 12.19 4.34 0.35
CA PHE A 396 13.03 3.18 0.63
C PHE A 396 14.43 3.32 0.02
N CYS A 397 14.53 3.97 -1.15
CA CYS A 397 15.80 4.30 -1.82
C CYS A 397 16.71 3.06 -1.95
N SER A 398 16.28 2.09 -2.76
CA SER A 398 17.04 0.84 -2.93
C SER A 398 18.37 1.08 -3.66
N ASP A 399 19.44 0.42 -3.22
CA ASP A 399 20.67 0.29 -4.00
C ASP A 399 20.59 -0.90 -4.97
N GLN A 400 21.63 -1.06 -5.79
CA GLN A 400 21.77 -2.15 -6.77
C GLN A 400 21.77 -3.57 -6.18
N PHE A 401 21.91 -3.69 -4.86
CA PHE A 401 21.88 -4.97 -4.13
C PHE A 401 20.58 -5.12 -3.33
N SER A 402 19.53 -4.40 -3.70
CA SER A 402 18.21 -4.46 -3.07
C SER A 402 18.22 -4.02 -1.60
N ARG A 403 19.26 -3.28 -1.15
CA ARG A 403 19.35 -2.75 0.21
C ARG A 403 18.82 -1.34 0.27
N SER A 404 18.09 -1.03 1.34
CA SER A 404 17.68 0.33 1.67
C SER A 404 18.89 1.22 1.94
N GLN A 405 19.03 2.34 1.23
CA GLN A 405 20.03 3.35 1.55
C GLN A 405 19.62 4.21 2.76
N THR A 406 18.32 4.27 3.07
CA THR A 406 17.75 4.99 4.23
C THR A 406 17.71 4.16 5.50
N ASP A 407 18.46 3.05 5.55
CA ASP A 407 18.58 2.22 6.75
C ASP A 407 19.57 2.85 7.74
N ILE A 408 19.12 3.17 8.95
CA ILE A 408 19.94 3.79 10.01
C ILE A 408 21.13 2.91 10.38
N ALA A 409 20.98 1.58 10.31
CA ALA A 409 22.09 0.68 10.59
C ALA A 409 23.29 0.95 9.66
N ARG A 410 23.06 1.51 8.46
CA ARG A 410 24.13 1.94 7.55
C ARG A 410 24.82 3.22 8.01
N PHE A 411 24.11 4.13 8.69
CA PHE A 411 24.68 5.38 9.20
C PHE A 411 25.71 5.11 10.29
N LYS A 412 25.50 4.06 11.10
CA LYS A 412 26.48 3.60 12.11
C LYS A 412 27.83 3.21 11.50
N ASN A 413 27.85 2.84 10.21
CA ASN A 413 29.06 2.49 9.48
C ASN A 413 29.75 3.68 8.82
N PHE A 414 29.26 4.92 8.97
CA PHE A 414 29.92 6.09 8.39
C PHE A 414 31.30 6.36 8.98
N SER A 415 31.56 5.95 10.22
CA SER A 415 32.87 6.06 10.85
C SER A 415 33.96 5.22 10.18
N SER A 416 33.58 4.14 9.48
CA SER A 416 34.51 3.26 8.78
C SER A 416 34.59 3.53 7.26
N GLN A 417 33.86 4.52 6.75
CA GLN A 417 33.81 4.88 5.33
C GLN A 417 34.65 6.13 5.05
N SER A 418 35.09 6.30 3.81
CA SER A 418 35.74 7.54 3.40
C SER A 418 34.73 8.70 3.40
N ILE A 419 35.19 9.92 3.67
CA ILE A 419 34.31 11.10 3.68
C ILE A 419 33.59 11.29 2.33
N ASP A 420 34.25 10.97 1.22
CA ASP A 420 33.63 11.07 -0.11
C ASP A 420 32.51 10.05 -0.30
N GLN A 421 32.66 8.83 0.22
CA GLN A 421 31.61 7.80 0.21
C GLN A 421 30.40 8.24 1.06
N VAL A 422 30.65 8.81 2.24
CA VAL A 422 29.60 9.36 3.11
C VAL A 422 28.85 10.48 2.39
N LYS A 423 29.58 11.45 1.79
CA LYS A 423 28.97 12.56 1.02
C LYS A 423 28.15 12.06 -0.16
N SER A 424 28.63 11.06 -0.90
CA SER A 424 27.88 10.45 -2.00
C SER A 424 26.58 9.83 -1.49
N THR A 425 26.66 9.00 -0.45
CA THR A 425 25.50 8.32 0.14
C THR A 425 24.43 9.32 0.60
N LEU A 426 24.84 10.41 1.28
CA LEU A 426 23.90 11.45 1.71
C LEU A 426 23.23 12.17 0.54
N LYS A 427 23.94 12.38 -0.58
CA LYS A 427 23.38 12.96 -1.80
C LYS A 427 22.38 12.02 -2.46
N ASP A 428 22.68 10.73 -2.52
CA ASP A 428 21.79 9.72 -3.11
C ASP A 428 20.48 9.62 -2.31
N ILE A 429 20.58 9.55 -0.97
CA ILE A 429 19.41 9.62 -0.07
C ILE A 429 18.62 10.91 -0.29
N ARG A 430 19.30 12.06 -0.38
CA ARG A 430 18.63 13.34 -0.64
C ARG A 430 17.86 13.31 -1.96
N ASN A 431 18.44 12.77 -3.02
CA ASN A 431 17.81 12.70 -4.33
C ASN A 431 16.56 11.80 -4.29
N CYS A 432 16.63 10.67 -3.59
CA CYS A 432 15.47 9.82 -3.32
C CYS A 432 14.34 10.59 -2.59
N PHE A 433 14.65 11.38 -1.55
CA PHE A 433 13.64 12.18 -0.86
C PHE A 433 13.11 13.35 -1.70
N VAL A 434 13.91 13.95 -2.58
CA VAL A 434 13.42 14.94 -3.55
C VAL A 434 12.41 14.28 -4.50
N LEU A 435 12.70 13.08 -4.99
CA LEU A 435 11.77 12.32 -5.82
C LEU A 435 10.49 11.96 -5.07
N ALA A 436 10.59 11.44 -3.85
CA ALA A 436 9.42 11.16 -3.01
C ALA A 436 8.56 12.41 -2.79
N ASN A 437 9.21 13.55 -2.50
CA ASN A 437 8.51 14.82 -2.32
C ASN A 437 7.81 15.29 -3.61
N ARG A 438 8.42 15.07 -4.77
CA ARG A 438 7.79 15.36 -6.06
C ARG A 438 6.57 14.47 -6.27
N ILE A 439 6.70 13.16 -6.04
CA ILE A 439 5.60 12.21 -6.15
C ILE A 439 4.43 12.69 -5.31
N ILE A 440 4.61 13.00 -4.02
CA ILE A 440 3.47 13.35 -3.15
C ILE A 440 2.81 14.68 -3.52
N ARG A 441 3.60 15.66 -4.01
CA ARG A 441 3.11 17.00 -4.38
C ARG A 441 2.48 17.09 -5.77
N ASP A 442 2.94 16.29 -6.73
CA ASP A 442 2.48 16.36 -8.10
C ASP A 442 0.98 15.98 -8.18
N LYS A 443 0.18 16.87 -8.78
CA LYS A 443 -1.27 16.68 -8.91
C LYS A 443 -1.64 15.72 -10.03
N ASP A 444 -0.74 15.53 -11.00
CA ASP A 444 -0.95 14.70 -12.18
C ASP A 444 0.01 13.50 -12.17
N LEU A 445 -0.52 12.29 -11.99
CA LEU A 445 0.24 11.03 -11.98
C LEU A 445 0.97 10.73 -13.32
N CYS A 446 0.59 11.40 -14.42
CA CYS A 446 1.09 11.06 -15.77
C CYS A 446 2.45 11.65 -16.14
N ASN A 447 2.98 12.64 -15.39
CA ASN A 447 4.22 13.35 -15.76
C ASN A 447 5.47 12.88 -15.02
N ILE A 448 5.39 11.78 -14.24
CA ILE A 448 6.49 11.31 -13.40
C ILE A 448 7.45 10.36 -14.16
N LEU A 449 7.02 9.82 -15.31
CA LEU A 449 7.79 8.85 -16.11
C LEU A 449 8.20 9.34 -17.51
N SER A 450 8.07 10.65 -17.81
CA SER A 450 8.51 11.25 -19.08
C SER A 450 9.92 11.82 -19.00
#